data_AF-A0A7Y2UDJ5-F1
#
_entry.id   AF-A0A7Y2UDJ5-F1
#
_cell.length_a   1.000
_cell.length_b   1.000
_cell.length_c   1.000
_cell.angle_alpha   90.00
_cell.angle_beta   90.00
_cell.angle_gamma   90.00
#
_symmetry.space_group_name_H-M   'P 1'
#
loop_
_entity.id
_entity.type
_entity.pdbx_description
1 polymer ?
#
loop_
_entity_poly.entity_id
_entity_poly.type
_entity_poly.pdbx_seq_one_letter_code
_entity_poly.pdbx_strand_id
1 'polypeptide(L)'
;LVSSRLRLSALHLGLPDLASRLAWGLRLPLMPLEDDDKLAVVNQRSAALGFDLPAEVQTYLLKHHDRSMTALLQTVENLHYAALTHKRRITIPLAREVLKAAGADQEKQ
;
A
#
# COMPACT_ATOMS: atom_id res chain seq x y z
N LEU A 1 -17.68 0.78 -13.47
CA LEU A 1 -16.31 1.32 -13.69
C LEU A 1 -15.42 0.17 -14.11
N VAL A 2 -14.58 0.35 -15.14
CA VAL A 2 -13.62 -0.68 -15.60
C VAL A 2 -12.23 -0.24 -15.17
N SER A 3 -11.45 -1.14 -14.56
CA SER A 3 -10.03 -0.92 -14.23
C SER A 3 -9.17 -1.94 -14.96
N SER A 4 -7.94 -1.55 -15.30
CA SER A 4 -6.97 -2.42 -15.96
C SER A 4 -5.57 -2.03 -15.53
N ARG A 5 -4.67 -3.04 -15.43
CA ARG A 5 -3.23 -2.82 -15.19
C ARG A 5 -2.48 -2.47 -16.49
N LEU A 6 -3.11 -2.71 -17.63
CA LEU A 6 -2.57 -2.45 -18.96
C LEU A 6 -3.26 -1.25 -19.59
N ARG A 7 -2.52 -0.52 -20.43
CA ARG A 7 -3.10 0.54 -21.28
C ARG A 7 -4.11 -0.08 -22.24
N LEU A 8 -5.12 0.70 -22.63
CA LEU A 8 -6.17 0.23 -23.54
C LEU A 8 -5.59 -0.29 -24.88
N SER A 9 -4.53 0.33 -25.40
CA SER A 9 -3.85 -0.11 -26.62
C SER A 9 -3.10 -1.45 -26.49
N ALA A 10 -2.76 -1.86 -25.27
CA ALA A 10 -2.09 -3.13 -24.98
C ALA A 10 -3.09 -4.24 -24.59
N LEU A 11 -4.40 -3.93 -24.58
CA LEU A 11 -5.45 -4.88 -24.27
C LEU A 11 -5.80 -5.68 -25.53
N HIS A 12 -5.53 -6.98 -25.51
CA HIS A 12 -5.92 -7.89 -26.59
C HIS A 12 -7.42 -8.17 -26.51
N LEU A 13 -8.23 -7.25 -27.06
CA LEU A 13 -9.68 -7.38 -27.12
C LEU A 13 -10.07 -8.07 -28.43
N GLY A 14 -10.72 -9.23 -28.34
CA GLY A 14 -11.23 -9.97 -29.50
C GLY A 14 -12.44 -9.31 -30.20
N LEU A 15 -13.02 -8.28 -29.59
CA LEU A 15 -14.16 -7.53 -30.14
C LEU A 15 -13.77 -6.06 -30.39
N PRO A 16 -13.73 -5.60 -31.65
CA PRO A 16 -13.32 -4.23 -31.97
C PRO A 16 -14.33 -3.16 -31.49
N ASP A 17 -15.63 -3.47 -31.44
CA ASP A 17 -16.63 -2.52 -30.91
C ASP A 17 -16.43 -2.25 -29.41
N LEU A 18 -16.00 -3.25 -28.64
CA LEU A 18 -15.69 -3.09 -27.22
C LEU A 18 -14.49 -2.15 -27.02
N ALA A 19 -13.45 -2.27 -27.85
CA ALA A 19 -12.30 -1.38 -27.80
C ALA A 19 -12.71 0.08 -28.08
N SER A 20 -13.55 0.30 -29.08
CA SER A 20 -14.10 1.62 -29.39
C SER A 20 -14.93 2.20 -28.25
N ARG A 21 -15.81 1.39 -27.63
CA ARG A 21 -16.60 1.83 -26.47
C ARG A 21 -15.74 2.22 -25.26
N LEU A 22 -14.69 1.45 -24.98
CA LEU A 22 -13.73 1.78 -23.92
C LEU A 22 -12.90 3.03 -24.25
N ALA A 23 -12.64 3.28 -25.54
CA ALA A 23 -11.94 4.47 -26.01
C ALA A 23 -12.80 5.74 -25.99
N TRP A 24 -14.13 5.62 -26.07
CA TRP A 24 -15.05 6.76 -26.02
C TRP A 24 -15.28 7.30 -24.61
N GLY A 25 -14.97 6.51 -23.57
CA GLY A 25 -15.10 6.92 -22.17
C GLY A 25 -13.93 7.76 -21.65
N LEU A 26 -14.15 8.39 -20.49
CA LEU A 26 -13.11 9.07 -19.72
C LEU A 26 -12.05 8.05 -19.27
N ARG A 27 -10.78 8.33 -19.57
CA ARG A 27 -9.63 7.54 -19.13
C ARG A 27 -8.83 8.32 -18.11
N LEU A 28 -8.71 7.77 -16.91
CA LEU A 28 -7.91 8.33 -15.84
C LEU A 28 -6.77 7.36 -15.53
N PRO A 29 -5.52 7.68 -15.89
CA PRO A 29 -4.39 6.86 -15.46
C PRO A 29 -4.23 6.99 -13.95
N LEU A 30 -4.03 5.86 -13.26
CA LEU A 30 -3.66 5.87 -11.85
C LEU A 30 -2.18 6.23 -11.76
N MET A 31 -1.91 7.40 -11.17
CA MET A 31 -0.55 7.82 -10.84
C MET A 31 -0.14 7.18 -9.50
N PRO A 32 1.13 6.74 -9.36
CA PRO A 32 1.63 6.31 -8.07
C PRO A 32 1.57 7.49 -7.10
N LEU A 33 1.36 7.18 -5.83
CA LEU A 33 1.40 8.18 -4.76
C LEU A 33 2.84 8.64 -4.54
N GLU A 34 3.04 9.94 -4.39
CA GLU A 34 4.28 10.51 -3.87
C GLU A 34 4.43 10.17 -2.38
N ASP A 35 5.62 10.34 -1.82
CA ASP A 35 5.88 9.93 -0.43
C ASP A 35 5.01 10.69 0.58
N ASP A 36 4.72 11.97 0.34
CA ASP A 36 3.83 12.77 1.19
C ASP A 36 2.38 12.24 1.15
N ASP A 37 1.89 11.87 -0.03
CA ASP A 37 0.55 11.28 -0.16
C ASP A 37 0.49 9.91 0.51
N LYS A 38 1.59 9.14 0.48
CA LYS A 38 1.67 7.86 1.20
C LYS A 38 1.55 8.08 2.70
N LEU A 39 2.23 9.09 3.25
CA LEU A 39 2.11 9.43 4.67
C LEU A 39 0.68 9.79 5.04
N ALA A 40 -0.01 10.58 4.22
CA ALA A 40 -1.40 10.94 4.45
C ALA A 40 -2.29 9.68 4.57
N VAL A 41 -2.12 8.72 3.65
CA VAL A 41 -2.88 7.46 3.68
C VAL A 41 -2.51 6.60 4.89
N VAL A 42 -1.23 6.52 5.26
CA VAL A 42 -0.77 5.78 6.45
C VAL A 42 -1.37 6.38 7.73
N ASN A 43 -1.35 7.70 7.87
CA ASN A 43 -1.94 8.41 9.01
C ASN A 43 -3.46 8.22 9.07
N GLN A 44 -4.14 8.29 7.93
CA GLN A 44 -5.56 8.00 7.86
C GLN A 44 -5.88 6.56 8.29
N ARG A 45 -5.04 5.59 7.88
CA ARG A 45 -5.20 4.19 8.27
C ARG A 45 -4.93 3.97 9.76
N SER A 46 -3.88 4.56 10.31
CA SER A 46 -3.58 4.42 11.75
C SER A 46 -4.70 5.03 12.59
N ALA A 47 -5.20 6.22 12.22
CA ALA A 47 -6.32 6.86 12.88
C ALA A 47 -7.59 6.00 12.83
N ALA A 48 -7.88 5.36 11.68
CA ALA A 48 -9.00 4.43 11.55
C ALA A 48 -8.85 3.16 12.41
N LEU A 49 -7.62 2.74 12.70
CA LEU A 49 -7.29 1.66 13.63
C LEU A 49 -7.23 2.12 15.10
N GLY A 50 -7.46 3.41 15.37
CA GLY A 50 -7.50 3.96 16.74
C GLY A 50 -6.13 4.22 17.35
N PHE A 51 -5.08 4.41 16.55
CA PHE A 51 -3.76 4.78 17.07
C PHE A 51 -3.03 5.77 16.16
N ASP A 52 -2.09 6.51 16.75
CA ASP A 52 -1.18 7.36 15.99
C ASP A 52 0.15 6.67 15.78
N LEU A 53 0.61 6.67 14.52
CA LEU A 53 1.92 6.13 14.18
C LEU A 53 2.98 7.22 14.40
N PRO A 54 4.03 7.02 15.23
CA PRO A 54 5.04 8.06 15.45
C PRO A 54 5.78 8.44 14.16
N ALA A 55 6.08 9.73 13.96
CA ALA A 55 6.72 10.25 12.75
C ALA A 55 8.06 9.56 12.40
N GLU A 56 8.83 9.18 13.42
CA GLU A 56 10.09 8.44 13.25
C GLU A 56 9.85 7.05 12.63
N VAL A 57 8.76 6.39 13.05
CA VAL A 57 8.36 5.09 12.51
C VAL A 57 7.79 5.24 11.10
N GLN A 58 7.01 6.29 10.83
CA GLN A 58 6.53 6.61 9.48
C GLN A 58 7.69 6.75 8.49
N THR A 59 8.68 7.57 8.84
CA THR A 59 9.89 7.79 8.03
C THR A 59 10.67 6.49 7.84
N TYR A 60 10.79 5.68 8.90
CA TYR A 60 11.46 4.39 8.83
C TYR A 60 10.75 3.43 7.86
N LEU A 61 9.43 3.32 7.95
CA LEU A 61 8.63 2.48 7.06
C LEU A 61 8.80 2.93 5.60
N LEU A 62 8.66 4.22 5.30
CA LEU A 62 8.82 4.71 3.92
C LEU A 62 10.21 4.42 3.34
N LYS A 63 11.27 4.56 4.14
CA LYS A 63 12.65 4.33 3.68
C LYS A 63 12.95 2.85 3.40
N HIS A 64 12.27 1.94 4.08
CA HIS A 64 12.56 0.50 4.06
C HIS A 64 11.49 -0.34 3.38
N HIS A 65 10.44 0.28 2.83
CA HIS A 65 9.33 -0.42 2.21
C HIS A 65 9.44 -0.41 0.68
N ASP A 66 9.17 -1.55 0.04
CA ASP A 66 9.16 -1.67 -1.43
C ASP A 66 7.91 -0.98 -2.00
N ARG A 67 7.88 -0.49 -3.24
CA ARG A 67 6.92 0.54 -3.73
C ARG A 67 5.39 0.23 -3.69
N SER A 68 4.95 -0.87 -3.09
CA SER A 68 3.55 -1.29 -2.96
C SER A 68 2.83 -0.64 -1.76
N MET A 69 1.85 0.22 -2.02
CA MET A 69 1.00 0.79 -0.95
C MET A 69 0.25 -0.29 -0.16
N THR A 70 -0.15 -1.39 -0.81
CA THR A 70 -0.86 -2.49 -0.15
C THR A 70 0.00 -3.15 0.94
N ALA A 71 1.27 -3.42 0.65
CA ALA A 71 2.18 -4.00 1.62
C ALA A 71 2.50 -3.03 2.78
N LEU A 72 2.53 -1.72 2.49
CA LEU A 72 2.78 -0.71 3.51
C LEU A 72 1.63 -0.69 4.53
N LEU A 73 0.39 -0.70 4.04
CA LEU A 73 -0.80 -0.75 4.89
C LEU A 73 -0.88 -2.04 5.70
N GLN A 74 -0.54 -3.17 5.09
CA GLN A 74 -0.48 -4.44 5.81
C GLN A 74 0.57 -4.41 6.93
N THR A 75 1.72 -3.79 6.68
CA THR A 75 2.77 -3.61 7.68
C THR A 75 2.29 -2.76 8.86
N VAL A 76 1.54 -1.68 8.59
CA VAL A 76 0.94 -0.82 9.61
C VAL A 76 -0.08 -1.58 10.47
N GLU A 77 -0.89 -2.43 9.85
CA GLU A 77 -1.85 -3.29 10.56
C GLU A 77 -1.14 -4.34 11.43
N ASN A 78 -0.11 -4.98 10.90
CA ASN A 78 0.68 -5.97 11.64
C ASN A 78 1.40 -5.32 12.82
N LEU A 79 1.87 -4.08 12.65
CA LEU A 79 2.49 -3.30 13.72
C LEU A 79 1.49 -3.00 14.85
N HIS A 80 0.27 -2.62 14.49
CA HIS A 80 -0.81 -2.39 15.45
C HIS A 80 -1.15 -3.67 16.22
N TYR A 81 -1.32 -4.78 15.49
CA TYR A 81 -1.60 -6.09 16.09
C TYR A 81 -0.49 -6.55 17.04
N ALA A 82 0.77 -6.41 16.64
CA ALA A 82 1.92 -6.76 17.48
C ALA A 82 2.00 -5.88 18.74
N ALA A 83 1.76 -4.57 18.59
CA ALA A 83 1.74 -3.64 19.72
C ALA A 83 0.66 -3.99 20.75
N LEU A 84 -0.55 -4.33 20.27
CA LEU A 84 -1.66 -4.77 21.12
C LEU A 84 -1.36 -6.09 21.82
N THR A 85 -0.88 -7.09 21.07
CA THR A 85 -0.59 -8.45 21.57
C THR A 85 0.47 -8.42 22.66
N HIS A 86 1.54 -7.63 22.47
CA HIS A 86 2.63 -7.53 23.44
C HIS A 86 2.40 -6.43 24.49
N LYS A 87 1.32 -5.65 24.40
CA LYS A 87 1.05 -4.46 25.24
C LYS A 87 2.23 -3.49 25.28
N ARG A 88 2.90 -3.29 24.14
CA ARG A 88 4.07 -2.41 24.00
C ARG A 88 3.77 -1.22 23.10
N ARG A 89 4.50 -0.13 23.32
CA ARG A 89 4.43 1.06 22.46
C ARG A 89 5.00 0.77 21.08
N ILE A 90 4.40 1.42 20.07
CA ILE A 90 4.90 1.39 18.70
C ILE A 90 6.20 2.19 18.62
N THR A 91 7.27 1.53 18.18
CA THR A 91 8.64 2.07 18.13
C THR A 91 9.39 1.51 16.92
N ILE A 92 10.53 2.12 16.55
CA ILE A 92 11.37 1.65 15.43
C ILE A 92 11.81 0.18 15.59
N PRO A 93 12.24 -0.32 16.77
CA PRO A 93 12.59 -1.73 16.93
C PRO A 93 11.44 -2.69 16.60
N LEU A 94 10.21 -2.37 17.02
CA LEU A 94 9.03 -3.17 16.69
C LEU A 94 8.74 -3.14 15.19
N ALA A 95 8.84 -1.96 14.56
CA ALA A 95 8.67 -1.83 13.11
C ALA A 95 9.70 -2.66 12.33
N ARG A 96 10.95 -2.73 12.82
CA ARG A 96 11.99 -3.59 12.24
C ARG A 96 11.68 -5.07 12.39
N GLU A 97 11.17 -5.51 13.54
CA GLU A 97 10.75 -6.90 13.77
C GLU A 97 9.63 -7.30 12.78
N VAL A 98 8.61 -6.45 12.64
CA VAL A 98 7.48 -6.69 11.73
C VAL A 98 7.91 -6.69 10.27
N LEU A 99 8.78 -5.76 9.85
CA LEU A 99 9.32 -5.73 8.49
C LEU A 99 10.15 -6.98 8.16
N LYS A 100 10.95 -7.48 9.13
CA LYS A 100 11.69 -8.73 8.95
C LYS A 100 10.76 -9.93 8.80
N ALA A 101 9.70 -9.99 9.60
CA ALA A 101 8.70 -11.05 9.49
C ALA A 101 7.96 -10.99 8.14
N ALA A 102 7.55 -9.80 7.71
CA ALA A 102 6.88 -9.60 6.42
C ALA A 102 7.78 -9.91 5.21
N GLY A 103 9.08 -9.62 5.29
CA GLY A 103 10.05 -9.99 4.26
C GLY A 103 10.26 -11.51 4.15
N ALA A 104 10.20 -12.23 5.26
CA ALA A 104 10.32 -13.70 5.27
C ALA A 104 9.11 -14.40 4.60
N ASP A 105 7.94 -13.77 4.61
CA ASP A 105 6.74 -14.28 3.92
C ASP A 105 6.82 -14.08 2.40
N GLN A 106 7.63 -13.13 1.90
CA GLN A 106 7.81 -12.88 0.47
C GLN A 106 8.77 -13.86 -0.21
N GLU A 107 9.73 -14.47 0.51
CA GLU A 107 10.64 -15.49 -0.05
C GLU A 107 10.00 -16.88 -0.23
N LYS A 108 8.81 -17.11 0.35
CA LYS A 108 8.09 -18.39 0.26
C LYS A 108 7.01 -18.46 -0.82
N GLN A 109 6.79 -17.40 -1.60
CA GLN A 109 5.81 -17.36 -2.69
C GLN A 109 6.46 -17.25 -4.07
#